data_AF-A0A7Z9F2I4-F1
#
_entry.id   AF-A0A7Z9F2I4-F1
#
_cell.length_a   1.000
_cell.length_b   1.000
_cell.length_c   1.000
_cell.angle_alpha   90.00
_cell.angle_beta   90.00
_cell.angle_gamma   90.00
#
_symmetry.space_group_name_H-M   'P 1'
#
loop_
_entity.id
_entity.type
_entity.pdbx_description
1 polymer ?
#
loop_
_entity_poly.entity_id
_entity_poly.type
_entity_poly.pdbx_seq_one_letter_code
_entity_poly.pdbx_strand_id
1 'polypeptide(L)'
;IFVGPNDLSISLGIPDQYDHPDYEAALREVLRICKAHNVPNLFHHQTVDLSTKWLREGARFVLYSSDARTMHNGFRNEFGRIQAVGAELGGGDVGDMGESDEVI
;
A
#
# COMPACT_ATOMS: atom_id res chain seq x y z
N ILE A 1 -15.25 -10.36 6.24
CA ILE A 1 -14.72 -10.62 4.88
C ILE A 1 -13.40 -9.89 4.72
N PHE A 2 -12.38 -10.58 4.22
CA PHE A 2 -11.07 -10.03 3.89
C PHE A 2 -10.93 -10.03 2.37
N VAL A 3 -10.45 -8.93 1.78
CA VAL A 3 -10.09 -8.88 0.35
C VAL A 3 -8.61 -8.57 0.22
N GLY A 4 -7.89 -9.46 -0.47
CA GLY A 4 -6.52 -9.24 -0.92
C GLY A 4 -6.53 -8.42 -2.21
N PRO A 5 -5.89 -7.24 -2.25
CA PRO A 5 -5.92 -6.38 -3.43
C PRO A 5 -5.22 -7.02 -4.63
N ASN A 6 -4.05 -7.66 -4.41
CA ASN A 6 -3.29 -8.30 -5.47
C ASN A 6 -4.07 -9.45 -6.12
N ASP A 7 -4.58 -10.40 -5.32
CA ASP A 7 -5.35 -11.55 -5.82
C ASP A 7 -6.61 -11.11 -6.59
N LEU A 8 -7.32 -10.10 -6.09
CA LEU A 8 -8.50 -9.56 -6.75
C LEU A 8 -8.13 -8.89 -8.09
N SER A 9 -7.09 -8.06 -8.10
CA SER A 9 -6.63 -7.37 -9.32
C SER A 9 -6.21 -8.37 -10.41
N ILE A 10 -5.54 -9.45 -10.04
CA ILE A 10 -5.18 -10.56 -10.94
C ILE A 10 -6.43 -11.26 -11.45
N SER A 11 -7.38 -11.57 -10.56
CA SER A 11 -8.64 -12.23 -10.93
C SER A 11 -9.49 -11.41 -11.90
N LEU A 12 -9.37 -10.08 -11.85
CA LEU A 12 -10.04 -9.15 -12.76
C LEU A 12 -9.25 -8.86 -14.05
N GLY A 13 -8.04 -9.42 -14.22
CA GLY A 13 -7.20 -9.21 -15.40
C GLY A 13 -6.51 -7.84 -15.46
N ILE A 14 -6.44 -7.13 -14.33
CA ILE A 14 -5.92 -5.76 -14.19
C ILE A 14 -4.89 -5.70 -13.05
N PRO A 15 -3.78 -6.46 -13.15
CA PRO A 15 -2.83 -6.61 -12.05
C PRO A 15 -2.31 -5.25 -11.57
N ASP A 16 -2.36 -5.06 -10.25
CA ASP A 16 -1.88 -3.87 -9.52
C ASP A 16 -2.56 -2.52 -9.88
N GLN A 17 -3.65 -2.54 -10.65
CA GLN A 17 -4.42 -1.33 -11.01
C GLN A 17 -5.57 -1.07 -10.01
N TYR A 18 -5.22 -0.59 -8.81
CA TYR A 18 -6.19 -0.40 -7.71
C TYR A 18 -7.12 0.82 -7.85
N ASP A 19 -6.87 1.68 -8.84
CA ASP A 19 -7.72 2.80 -9.26
C ASP A 19 -8.59 2.46 -10.47
N HIS A 20 -8.44 1.25 -11.04
CA HIS A 20 -9.26 0.82 -12.16
C HIS A 20 -10.75 0.72 -11.74
N PRO A 21 -11.68 1.22 -12.57
CA PRO A 21 -13.11 1.25 -12.22
C PRO A 21 -13.68 -0.12 -11.85
N ASP A 22 -13.25 -1.19 -12.53
CA ASP A 22 -13.72 -2.56 -12.24
C ASP A 22 -13.25 -3.06 -10.88
N TYR A 23 -12.03 -2.73 -10.48
CA TYR A 23 -11.50 -3.07 -9.16
C TYR A 23 -12.32 -2.39 -8.06
N GLU A 24 -12.56 -1.08 -8.20
CA GLU A 24 -13.36 -0.34 -7.23
C GLU A 24 -14.82 -0.80 -7.21
N ALA A 25 -15.41 -1.11 -8.36
CA ALA A 25 -16.77 -1.63 -8.46
C ALA A 25 -16.91 -2.97 -7.71
N ALA A 26 -15.93 -3.87 -7.86
CA ALA A 26 -15.90 -5.13 -7.13
C ALA A 26 -15.82 -4.91 -5.60
N LEU A 27 -14.97 -3.99 -5.14
CA LEU A 27 -14.88 -3.66 -3.71
C LEU A 27 -16.17 -3.03 -3.17
N ARG A 28 -16.81 -2.13 -3.93
CA ARG A 28 -18.11 -1.54 -3.56
C ARG A 28 -19.21 -2.59 -3.46
N GLU A 29 -19.20 -3.57 -4.34
CA GLU A 29 -20.14 -4.69 -4.26
C GLU A 29 -19.92 -5.53 -3.00
N VAL A 30 -18.67 -5.81 -2.63
CA VAL A 30 -18.33 -6.46 -1.35
C VAL A 30 -18.82 -5.63 -0.17
N LEU A 31 -18.62 -4.31 -0.17
CA LEU A 31 -19.14 -3.41 0.89
C LEU A 31 -20.66 -3.51 0.98
N ARG A 32 -21.37 -3.43 -0.15
CA ARG A 32 -22.83 -3.47 -0.22
C ARG A 32 -23.37 -4.78 0.38
N ILE A 33 -22.81 -5.91 -0.01
CA ILE A 33 -23.19 -7.24 0.50
C ILE A 33 -22.87 -7.34 1.99
N CYS A 34 -21.65 -7.01 2.42
CA CYS A 34 -21.24 -7.09 3.82
C CYS A 34 -22.14 -6.22 4.72
N LYS A 35 -22.49 -5.01 4.26
CA LYS A 35 -23.40 -4.11 4.97
C LYS A 35 -24.79 -4.71 5.11
N ALA A 36 -25.35 -5.28 4.04
CA ALA A 36 -26.68 -5.90 4.07
C ALA A 36 -26.77 -7.06 5.07
N HIS A 37 -25.67 -7.77 5.29
CA HIS A 37 -25.60 -8.90 6.24
C HIS A 37 -25.00 -8.55 7.60
N ASN A 38 -24.71 -7.27 7.87
CA ASN A 38 -24.01 -6.81 9.08
C ASN A 38 -22.68 -7.56 9.36
N VAL A 39 -21.96 -7.93 8.30
CA VAL A 39 -20.65 -8.59 8.38
C VAL A 39 -19.55 -7.53 8.27
N PRO A 40 -18.58 -7.49 9.20
CA PRO A 40 -17.45 -6.59 9.06
C PRO A 40 -16.52 -6.99 7.91
N ASN A 41 -15.92 -6.00 7.27
CA ASN A 41 -15.02 -6.19 6.14
C ASN A 41 -13.74 -5.34 6.26
N LEU A 42 -12.72 -5.76 5.51
CA LEU A 42 -11.46 -5.05 5.35
C LEU A 42 -10.87 -5.32 3.96
N PHE A 43 -10.15 -4.33 3.43
CA PHE A 43 -9.38 -4.43 2.20
C PHE A 43 -7.92 -4.14 2.54
N HIS A 44 -7.02 -5.11 2.31
CA HIS A 44 -5.62 -5.05 2.75
C HIS A 44 -4.76 -4.15 1.85
N HIS A 45 -5.08 -2.86 1.80
CA HIS A 45 -4.31 -1.91 1.02
C HIS A 45 -3.02 -1.49 1.72
N GLN A 46 -2.01 -1.23 0.90
CA GLN A 46 -0.64 -1.02 1.35
C GLN A 46 -0.26 0.46 1.55
N THR A 47 -1.17 1.39 1.29
CA THR A 47 -0.97 2.84 1.49
C THR A 47 -2.02 3.43 2.42
N VAL A 48 -1.65 4.53 3.08
CA VAL A 48 -2.55 5.28 3.98
C VAL A 48 -3.74 5.84 3.19
N ASP A 49 -3.51 6.36 1.98
CA ASP A 49 -4.55 6.97 1.15
C ASP A 49 -5.63 5.97 0.74
N LEU A 50 -5.23 4.79 0.25
CA LEU A 50 -6.18 3.74 -0.13
C LEU A 50 -6.93 3.22 1.09
N SER A 51 -6.23 2.95 2.20
CA SER A 51 -6.88 2.51 3.45
C SER A 51 -7.91 3.54 3.92
N THR A 52 -7.57 4.83 3.89
CA THR A 52 -8.44 5.91 4.32
C THR A 52 -9.64 6.09 3.40
N LYS A 53 -9.44 6.01 2.08
CA LYS A 53 -10.52 6.04 1.09
C LYS A 53 -11.58 4.98 1.40
N TRP A 54 -11.15 3.73 1.57
CA TRP A 54 -12.09 2.62 1.78
C TRP A 54 -12.73 2.63 3.16
N LEU A 55 -12.06 3.13 4.19
CA LEU A 55 -12.69 3.45 5.47
C LEU A 55 -13.85 4.45 5.29
N ARG A 56 -13.64 5.51 4.51
CA ARG A 56 -14.69 6.50 4.23
C ARG A 56 -15.86 5.92 3.43
N GLU A 57 -15.59 4.95 2.56
CA GLU A 57 -16.63 4.25 1.78
C GLU A 57 -17.39 3.18 2.60
N GLY A 58 -16.85 2.74 3.74
CA GLY A 58 -17.57 1.88 4.69
C GLY A 58 -16.85 0.60 5.12
N ALA A 59 -15.55 0.46 4.81
CA ALA A 59 -14.73 -0.57 5.44
C ALA A 59 -14.69 -0.37 6.95
N ARG A 60 -14.67 -1.47 7.72
CA ARG A 60 -14.82 -1.43 9.19
C ARG A 60 -13.55 -1.83 9.94
N PHE A 61 -12.62 -2.45 9.26
CA PHE A 61 -11.34 -2.89 9.80
C PHE A 61 -10.21 -2.48 8.86
N VAL A 62 -9.03 -2.26 9.43
CA VAL A 62 -7.80 -1.96 8.70
C VAL A 62 -6.77 -3.01 9.08
N LEU A 63 -6.29 -3.75 8.09
CA LEU A 63 -4.99 -4.40 8.17
C LEU A 63 -4.03 -3.48 7.42
N TYR A 64 -3.10 -2.84 8.13
CA TYR A 64 -2.18 -1.87 7.53
C TYR A 64 -0.76 -2.37 7.57
N SER A 65 -0.22 -2.67 6.40
CA SER A 65 1.19 -3.06 6.20
C SER A 65 1.62 -4.28 7.05
N SER A 66 2.90 -4.61 6.97
CA SER A 66 3.59 -5.46 7.94
C SER A 66 4.56 -4.63 8.76
N ASP A 67 4.95 -5.17 9.91
CA ASP A 67 6.04 -4.63 10.74
C ASP A 67 7.35 -4.55 9.95
N ALA A 68 7.73 -5.62 9.24
CA ALA A 68 8.91 -5.68 8.40
C ALA A 68 8.92 -4.57 7.34
N ARG A 69 7.82 -4.40 6.60
CA ARG A 69 7.73 -3.37 5.56
C ARG A 69 7.74 -1.96 6.14
N THR A 70 7.10 -1.77 7.29
CA THR A 70 7.08 -0.47 7.98
C THR A 70 8.47 -0.10 8.49
N MET A 71 9.20 -1.03 9.08
CA MET A 71 10.59 -0.82 9.49
C MET A 71 11.50 -0.55 8.29
N HIS A 72 11.39 -1.34 7.23
CA HIS A 72 12.15 -1.17 5.99
C HIS A 72 11.94 0.23 5.39
N ASN A 73 10.69 0.66 5.24
CA ASN A 73 10.36 1.99 4.73
C ASN A 73 10.90 3.11 5.64
N GLY A 74 10.83 2.94 6.95
CA GLY A 74 11.37 3.87 7.93
C GLY A 74 12.88 4.06 7.78
N PHE A 75 13.63 2.95 7.78
CA PHE A 75 15.09 2.99 7.61
C PHE A 75 15.51 3.56 6.26
N ARG A 76 14.84 3.16 5.17
CA ARG A 76 15.13 3.71 3.83
C ARG A 76 14.93 5.23 3.78
N ASN A 77 13.85 5.73 4.36
CA ASN A 77 13.60 7.17 4.42
C ASN A 77 14.64 7.91 5.28
N GLU A 78 14.98 7.38 6.46
CA GLU A 78 15.97 8.00 7.35
C GLU A 78 17.37 8.01 6.74
N PHE A 79 17.84 6.85 6.25
CA PHE A 79 19.15 6.74 5.62
C PHE A 79 19.24 7.50 4.30
N GLY A 80 18.18 7.50 3.48
CA GLY A 80 18.15 8.30 2.25
C GLY A 80 18.34 9.80 2.53
N ARG A 81 17.77 10.31 3.62
CA ARG A 81 17.97 11.71 4.05
C ARG A 81 19.41 11.97 4.54
N ILE A 82 20.02 11.01 5.24
CA ILE A 82 21.42 11.12 5.68
C ILE A 82 22.36 11.08 4.48
N GLN A 83 22.12 10.19 3.52
CA GLN A 83 22.88 10.08 2.27
C GLN A 83 22.79 11.37 1.44
N ALA A 84 21.59 11.99 1.34
CA ALA A 84 21.44 13.26 0.63
C ALA A 84 22.34 14.36 1.19
N VAL A 85 22.45 14.48 2.53
CA VAL A 85 23.39 15.42 3.18
C VAL A 85 24.84 15.04 2.90
N GLY A 86 25.17 13.75 2.96
CA GLY A 86 26.51 13.26 2.63
C GLY A 86 26.95 13.62 1.20
N ALA A 87 26.04 13.49 0.23
CA ALA A 87 26.28 13.86 -1.17
C ALA A 87 26.48 15.38 -1.34
N GLU A 88 25.64 16.19 -0.69
CA GLU A 88 25.77 17.65 -0.66
C GLU A 88 27.16 18.09 -0.15
N LEU A 89 27.62 17.50 0.96
CA LEU A 89 28.90 17.81 1.58
C LEU A 89 30.10 17.28 0.77
N GLY A 90 29.92 16.16 0.05
CA GLY A 90 30.97 15.51 -0.74
C GLY A 90 31.23 16.13 -2.12
N GLY A 91 30.40 17.07 -2.56
CA GLY A 91 30.53 17.69 -3.89
C GLY A 91 30.28 16.74 -5.07
N GLY A 92 29.71 15.56 -4.81
CA GLY A 92 29.42 14.50 -5.78
C GLY A 92 27.92 14.22 -5.90
N ASP A 93 27.50 13.70 -7.05
CA ASP A 93 26.10 13.40 -7.37
C ASP A 93 25.57 12.25 -6.49
N VAL A 94 24.28 12.29 -6.12
CA VAL A 94 23.63 11.40 -5.14
C VAL A 94 23.69 9.90 -5.55
N GLY A 95 24.05 9.61 -6.80
CA GLY A 95 24.04 8.27 -7.39
C GLY A 95 25.17 7.31 -6.98
N ASP A 96 26.19 7.74 -6.23
CA ASP A 96 27.34 6.88 -5.88
C ASP A 96 27.21 6.16 -4.52
N MET A 97 26.22 6.53 -3.70
CA MET A 97 25.92 5.82 -2.46
C MET A 97 24.94 4.68 -2.73
N GLY A 98 25.50 3.51 -3.04
CA GLY A 98 24.79 2.29 -3.44
C GLY A 98 23.50 2.03 -2.66
N GLU A 99 22.43 1.87 -3.41
CA GLU A 99 21.16 1.36 -2.91
C GLU A 99 21.29 -0.15 -2.67
N SER A 100 20.72 -0.67 -1.58
CA SER A 100 20.63 -2.13 -1.40
C SER A 100 19.65 -2.68 -2.44
N ASP A 101 20.11 -3.63 -3.26
CA ASP A 101 19.30 -4.40 -4.23
C ASP A 101 18.37 -5.43 -3.53
N GLU A 102 18.31 -5.45 -2.20
CA GLU A 102 17.41 -6.34 -1.47
C GLU A 102 15.95 -5.93 -1.67
N VAL A 103 15.24 -6.72 -2.48
CA VAL A 103 13.79 -6.71 -2.58
C VAL A 103 13.24 -7.56 -1.43
N ILE A 104 12.55 -6.94 -0.47
CA ILE A 104 11.74 -7.63 0.56
C ILE A 104 10.35 -7.93 -0.01
#